data_AF-A0AAX6RCS7-F1
#
_entry.id   AF-A0AAX6RCS7-F1
#
_cell.length_a   1.000
_cell.length_b   1.000
_cell.length_c   1.000
_cell.angle_alpha   90.00
_cell.angle_beta   90.00
_cell.angle_gamma   90.00
#
_symmetry.space_group_name_H-M   'P 1'
#
loop_
_entity.id
_entity.type
_entity.pdbx_description
1 polymer ?
#
loop_
_entity_poly.entity_id
_entity_poly.type
_entity_poly.pdbx_seq_one_letter_code
_entity_poly.pdbx_strand_id
1 'polypeptide(L)'
;MAPEAGRWQRGLWRACNALMAAFFVLAAVVQVNDPDAELWVVVYMIPAVLTLLVGLNPLVTGSFIWKSVSAIHTLFCLVWAAGLAYSLLLHAQHNIVHEEEGRDL
;
A
#
# COMPACT_ATOMS: atom_id res chain seq x y z
N MET A 1 37.75 12.51 8.43
CA MET A 1 36.93 12.94 7.28
C MET A 1 35.94 11.80 7.00
N ALA A 2 34.69 11.90 7.47
CA ALA A 2 33.68 10.91 7.10
C ALA A 2 33.37 11.11 5.60
N PRO A 3 33.32 10.05 4.79
CA PRO A 3 33.26 10.21 3.34
C PRO A 3 31.95 10.89 2.93
N GLU A 4 32.06 11.91 2.08
CA GLU A 4 30.96 12.67 1.44
C GLU A 4 29.84 11.76 0.89
N ALA A 5 30.20 10.54 0.45
CA ALA A 5 29.30 9.49 0.01
C ALA A 5 28.22 9.17 1.05
N GLY A 6 28.57 9.07 2.34
CA GLY A 6 27.63 8.75 3.41
C GLY A 6 26.61 9.87 3.65
N ARG A 7 26.94 11.12 3.34
CA ARG A 7 26.03 12.27 3.47
C ARG A 7 25.03 12.31 2.32
N TRP A 8 25.49 12.09 1.09
CA TRP A 8 24.62 12.03 -0.09
C TRP A 8 23.65 10.85 0.00
N GLN A 9 24.14 9.65 0.35
CA GLN A 9 23.32 8.45 0.51
C GLN A 9 22.21 8.65 1.56
N ARG A 10 22.51 9.29 2.69
CA ARG A 10 21.49 9.66 3.70
C ARG A 10 20.49 10.68 3.17
N GLY A 11 20.95 11.67 2.40
CA GLY A 11 20.09 12.66 1.75
C GLY A 11 19.12 12.02 0.77
N LEU A 12 19.61 11.15 -0.11
CA LEU A 12 18.80 10.38 -1.06
C LEU A 12 17.77 9.54 -0.36
N TRP A 13 18.20 8.77 0.64
CA TRP A 13 17.33 7.90 1.42
C TRP A 13 16.12 8.67 1.97
N ARG A 14 16.40 9.83 2.59
CA ARG A 14 15.37 10.70 3.14
C ARG A 14 14.46 11.27 2.06
N ALA A 15 15.04 11.74 0.95
CA ALA A 15 14.28 12.28 -0.16
C ALA A 15 13.35 11.23 -0.80
N CYS A 16 13.84 10.02 -1.04
CA CYS A 16 13.05 8.91 -1.57
C CYS A 16 11.91 8.52 -0.63
N ASN A 17 12.18 8.37 0.67
CA ASN A 17 11.13 8.04 1.64
C ASN A 17 10.11 9.18 1.79
N ALA A 18 10.54 10.45 1.77
CA ALA A 18 9.64 11.59 1.82
C ALA A 18 8.75 11.68 0.57
N LEU A 19 9.33 11.49 -0.62
CA LEU A 19 8.58 11.47 -1.87
C LEU A 19 7.56 10.33 -1.89
N MET A 20 7.96 9.15 -1.41
CA MET A 20 7.06 8.00 -1.36
C MET A 20 5.94 8.19 -0.33
N ALA A 21 6.23 8.75 0.85
CA ALA A 21 5.21 9.11 1.83
C ALA A 21 4.23 10.15 1.25
N ALA A 22 4.73 11.17 0.54
CA ALA A 22 3.89 12.18 -0.10
C ALA A 22 2.98 11.56 -1.16
N PHE A 23 3.48 10.62 -1.97
CA PHE A 23 2.66 9.89 -2.94
C PHE A 23 1.51 9.13 -2.27
N PHE A 24 1.76 8.42 -1.17
CA PHE A 24 0.70 7.71 -0.44
C PHE A 24 -0.32 8.66 0.19
N VAL A 25 0.11 9.81 0.72
CA VAL A 25 -0.82 10.84 1.21
C VAL A 25 -1.68 11.38 0.07
N LEU A 26 -1.09 11.67 -1.09
CA LEU A 26 -1.84 12.11 -2.26
C LEU A 26 -2.86 11.06 -2.70
N ALA A 27 -2.48 9.78 -2.71
CA ALA A 27 -3.41 8.69 -2.98
C ALA A 27 -4.57 8.72 -1.96
N ALA A 28 -4.30 8.78 -0.66
CA ALA A 28 -5.34 8.86 0.37
C ALA A 28 -6.30 10.06 0.16
N VAL A 29 -5.77 11.22 -0.23
CA VAL A 29 -6.58 12.43 -0.48
C VAL A 29 -7.54 12.23 -1.66
N VAL A 30 -7.10 11.57 -2.74
CA VAL A 30 -7.97 11.29 -3.89
C VAL A 30 -9.13 10.38 -3.49
N GLN A 31 -8.90 9.41 -2.61
CA GLN A 31 -9.90 8.43 -2.18
C GLN A 31 -11.03 9.00 -1.31
N VAL A 32 -10.92 10.25 -0.83
CA VAL A 32 -12.02 10.91 -0.11
C VAL A 32 -13.27 11.04 -0.99
N ASN A 33 -13.11 10.99 -2.32
CA ASN A 33 -14.21 11.07 -3.28
C ASN A 33 -14.88 9.72 -3.57
N ASP A 34 -14.35 8.62 -3.05
CA ASP A 34 -14.86 7.28 -3.32
C ASP A 34 -15.95 6.87 -2.30
N PRO A 35 -16.92 6.02 -2.69
CA PRO A 35 -17.99 5.56 -1.80
C PRO A 35 -17.49 4.76 -0.57
N ASP A 36 -16.25 4.27 -0.61
CA ASP A 36 -15.57 3.50 0.44
C ASP A 36 -14.31 4.20 0.97
N ALA A 37 -14.32 5.54 0.98
CA ALA A 37 -13.24 6.41 1.43
C ALA A 37 -12.61 6.00 2.77
N GLU A 38 -13.41 5.62 3.76
CA GLU A 38 -12.91 5.24 5.10
C GLU A 38 -11.88 4.11 5.05
N LEU A 39 -12.14 3.09 4.24
CA LEU A 39 -11.25 1.95 4.10
C LEU A 39 -9.99 2.34 3.33
N TRP A 40 -10.15 3.01 2.18
CA TRP A 40 -9.03 3.33 1.31
C TRP A 40 -8.10 4.40 1.88
N VAL A 41 -8.62 5.41 2.56
CA VAL A 41 -7.80 6.41 3.26
C VAL A 41 -6.91 5.73 4.29
N VAL A 42 -7.46 4.80 5.09
CA VAL A 42 -6.66 4.05 6.09
C VAL A 42 -5.61 3.18 5.40
N VAL A 43 -5.98 2.47 4.33
CA VAL A 43 -5.07 1.61 3.56
C VAL A 43 -3.88 2.39 3.00
N TYR A 44 -4.07 3.64 2.55
CA TYR A 44 -2.99 4.49 2.05
C TYR A 44 -2.23 5.24 3.15
N MET A 45 -2.88 5.61 4.25
CA MET A 45 -2.21 6.34 5.34
C MET A 45 -1.26 5.47 6.17
N ILE A 46 -1.54 4.17 6.33
CA ILE A 46 -0.63 3.23 7.01
C ILE A 46 0.76 3.21 6.34
N PRO A 47 0.91 2.91 5.04
CA PRO A 47 2.21 2.93 4.38
C PRO A 47 2.82 4.33 4.32
N ALA A 48 2.03 5.41 4.20
CA ALA A 48 2.56 6.78 4.28
C ALA A 48 3.33 7.04 5.59
N VAL A 49 2.72 6.68 6.72
CA VAL A 49 3.32 6.86 8.06
C VAL A 49 4.54 5.95 8.22
N LEU A 50 4.44 4.67 7.81
CA LEU A 50 5.55 3.73 7.93
C LEU A 50 6.77 4.18 7.12
N THR A 51 6.57 4.61 5.87
CA THR A 51 7.64 5.12 5.00
C THR A 51 8.25 6.40 5.55
N LEU A 52 7.44 7.30 6.11
CA LEU A 52 7.96 8.51 6.76
C LEU A 52 8.85 8.17 7.97
N LEU A 53 8.39 7.26 8.85
CA LEU A 53 9.16 6.82 10.02
C LEU A 53 10.50 6.17 9.63
N VAL A 54 10.51 5.35 8.58
CA VAL A 54 11.72 4.73 8.00
C VAL A 54 12.67 5.78 7.42
N GLY A 55 12.13 6.80 6.75
CA GLY A 55 12.91 7.93 6.25
C GLY A 55 13.55 8.77 7.37
N LEU A 56 12.84 8.96 8.48
CA LEU A 56 13.32 9.73 9.63
C LEU A 56 14.34 8.96 10.46
N ASN A 57 14.07 7.69 10.75
CA ASN A 57 14.94 6.82 11.55
C ASN A 57 14.96 5.38 10.99
N PRO A 58 15.97 5.00 10.18
CA PRO A 58 16.04 3.67 9.58
C PRO A 58 16.20 2.54 10.62
N LEU A 59 16.67 2.85 11.83
CA LEU A 59 16.86 1.86 12.90
C LEU A 59 15.54 1.25 13.39
N VAL A 60 14.40 1.91 13.13
CA VAL A 60 13.08 1.41 13.52
C VAL A 60 12.81 0.00 12.94
N THR A 61 13.33 -0.27 11.74
CA THR A 61 13.19 -1.54 11.01
C THR A 61 13.97 -2.70 11.63
N GLY A 62 14.95 -2.41 12.48
CA GLY A 62 15.73 -3.41 13.19
C GLY A 62 14.99 -4.07 14.35
N SER A 63 13.97 -3.40 14.88
CA SER A 63 13.22 -3.86 16.05
C SER A 63 12.34 -5.07 15.74
N PHE A 64 12.20 -5.99 16.71
CA PHE A 64 11.33 -7.15 16.60
C PHE A 64 9.87 -6.74 16.35
N ILE A 65 9.40 -5.71 17.06
CA ILE A 65 8.05 -5.16 16.94
C ILE A 65 7.78 -4.72 15.50
N TRP A 66 8.68 -3.95 14.90
CA TRP A 66 8.51 -3.50 13.51
C TRP A 66 8.44 -4.66 12.54
N LYS A 67 9.36 -5.63 12.66
CA LYS A 67 9.39 -6.82 11.79
C LYS A 67 8.09 -7.61 11.89
N SER A 68 7.58 -7.84 13.10
CA SER A 68 6.31 -8.53 13.32
C SER A 68 5.12 -7.77 12.73
N VAL A 69 5.03 -6.46 12.99
CA VAL A 69 3.94 -5.62 12.46
C VAL A 69 3.97 -5.57 10.93
N SER A 70 5.14 -5.37 10.32
CA SER A 70 5.29 -5.38 8.87
C SER A 70 4.94 -6.73 8.25
N ALA A 71 5.33 -7.84 8.88
CA ALA A 71 4.98 -9.18 8.41
C ALA A 71 3.46 -9.42 8.44
N ILE A 72 2.80 -9.08 9.56
CA ILE A 72 1.35 -9.21 9.72
C ILE A 72 0.62 -8.33 8.68
N HIS A 73 1.05 -7.09 8.51
CA HIS A 73 0.45 -6.18 7.51
C HIS A 73 0.60 -6.74 6.09
N THR A 74 1.78 -7.26 5.74
CA THR A 74 2.02 -7.87 4.42
C THR A 74 1.13 -9.09 4.19
N LEU A 75 1.00 -9.97 5.20
CA LEU A 75 0.12 -11.13 5.13
C LEU A 75 -1.34 -10.73 4.95
N PHE A 76 -1.81 -9.72 5.69
CA PHE A 76 -3.16 -9.20 5.56
C PHE A 76 -3.41 -8.67 4.14
N CYS A 77 -2.49 -7.85 3.60
CA CYS A 77 -2.59 -7.33 2.24
C CYS A 77 -2.61 -8.45 1.19
N LEU A 78 -1.82 -9.52 1.37
CA LEU A 78 -1.81 -10.68 0.47
C LEU A 78 -3.14 -11.43 0.49
N VAL A 79 -3.68 -11.72 1.68
CA VAL A 79 -4.97 -12.40 1.83
C VAL A 79 -6.10 -11.56 1.22
N TRP A 80 -6.10 -10.25 1.48
CA TRP A 80 -7.09 -9.34 0.94
C TRP A 80 -7.03 -9.25 -0.59
N ALA A 81 -5.82 -9.11 -1.16
CA ALA A 81 -5.62 -9.07 -2.60
C ALA A 81 -6.08 -10.38 -3.28
N ALA A 82 -5.79 -11.53 -2.66
CA ALA A 82 -6.28 -12.82 -3.15
C ALA A 82 -7.82 -12.92 -3.09
N GLY A 83 -8.43 -12.42 -2.02
CA GLY A 83 -9.89 -12.34 -1.88
C GLY A 83 -10.53 -11.48 -2.95
N LEU A 84 -10.01 -10.27 -3.18
CA LEU A 84 -10.45 -9.38 -4.26
C LEU A 84 -10.29 -10.03 -5.64
N ALA A 85 -9.14 -10.63 -5.92
CA ALA A 85 -8.89 -11.31 -7.19
C ALA A 85 -9.89 -12.45 -7.42
N TYR A 86 -10.16 -13.25 -6.38
CA TYR A 86 -11.16 -14.32 -6.45
C TYR A 86 -12.57 -13.78 -6.70
N SER A 87 -12.97 -12.73 -5.97
CA SER A 87 -14.27 -12.08 -6.17
C SER A 87 -14.40 -11.53 -7.59
N LEU A 88 -13.37 -10.87 -8.12
CA LEU A 88 -13.37 -10.34 -9.49
C LEU A 88 -13.49 -11.46 -10.53
N LEU A 89 -12.78 -12.58 -10.33
CA LEU A 89 -12.89 -13.74 -11.21
C LEU A 89 -14.29 -14.34 -11.19
N LEU A 90 -14.90 -14.51 -10.01
CA LEU A 90 -16.28 -15.00 -9.91
C LEU A 90 -17.27 -14.06 -10.59
N HIS A 91 -17.16 -12.75 -10.38
CA HIS A 91 -18.04 -11.77 -11.03
C HIS A 91 -17.88 -11.79 -12.55
N ALA A 92 -16.64 -11.89 -13.05
CA ALA A 92 -16.38 -12.00 -14.48
C ALA A 92 -17.02 -13.27 -15.07
N GLN A 93 -16.91 -14.41 -14.40
CA GLN A 93 -17.56 -15.65 -14.84
C GLN A 93 -19.08 -15.55 -14.81
N HIS A 94 -19.66 -15.00 -13.74
CA HIS A 94 -21.10 -14.84 -13.62
C HIS A 94 -21.66 -13.89 -14.69
N ASN A 95 -20.98 -12.78 -14.97
CA ASN A 95 -21.39 -11.86 -16.04
C ASN A 95 -21.36 -12.51 -17.41
N ILE A 96 -20.33 -13.32 -17.71
CA ILE A 96 -20.26 -14.07 -18.99
C ILE A 96 -21.46 -15.02 -19.12
N VAL A 97 -21.76 -15.81 -18.08
CA VAL A 97 -22.90 -16.75 -18.10
C VAL A 97 -24.22 -16.01 -18.27
N HIS A 98 -24.39 -14.90 -17.56
CA HIS A 98 -25.62 -14.11 -17.60
C HIS A 98 -25.85 -13.43 -18.97
N GLU A 99 -24.77 -13.04 -19.66
CA GLU A 99 -24.83 -12.46 -21.00
C GLU A 99 -25.13 -13.50 -22.09
N GLU A 100 -24.66 -14.74 -21.92
CA GLU A 100 -25.04 -15.86 -22.79
C GLU A 100 -26.51 -16.26 -22.63
N GLU A 101 -27.04 -16.29 -21.39
CA GLU A 101 -28.46 -16.58 -21.14
C GLU A 101 -29.38 -15.48 -21.67
N GLY A 102 -28.97 -14.21 -21.61
CA GLY A 102 -29.73 -13.08 -22.18
C GLY A 102 -29.74 -13.04 -23.71
N ARG A 103 -28.84 -13.79 -24.38
CA ARG A 103 -28.74 -13.91 -25.84
C ARG A 103 -29.63 -15.04 -26.39
N ASP A 104 -30.06 -15.98 -25.55
CA ASP A 104 -30.89 -17.12 -25.90
C ASP A 104 -32.41 -16.87 -25.69
N LEU A 105 -32.80 -15.64 -25.31
CA LEU A 105 -34.19 -15.16 -25.16
C LEU A 105 -34.55 -14.10 -26.21
#